data_AF-A0A2H3CFQ5-F1
#
_entry.id   AF-A0A2H3CFQ5-F1
#
_cell.length_a   1.000
_cell.length_b   1.000
_cell.length_c   1.000
_cell.angle_alpha   90.00
_cell.angle_beta   90.00
_cell.angle_gamma   90.00
#
_symmetry.space_group_name_H-M   'P 1'
#
loop_
_entity.id
_entity.type
_entity.pdbx_description
1 polymer ?
#
loop_
_entity_poly.entity_id
_entity_poly.type
_entity_poly.pdbx_seq_one_letter_code
_entity_poly.pdbx_strand_id
1 'polypeptide(L)'
;MTIETPFSSSSPAPLRTGPPTKEELLAYYPAKFTWNQLKTFVNSGDLGLLKRDKKLQERYQLWATSIKLKYGSIVNYLLNFRLQWGKPDTLSLLTSALDDMDLVRNHINPLDADTVVAKDLPPLPEDAPPYFTADIPPEYISIIQNDWPYSVPSDVEHALIWTRIPIYHPDIIADSVSARIAQDGLWGFTGNESPPPSPSTLHLCLPALSEWGITREKMVVSTRCTEEEEALVKRAGENVNEFVKRRWVEAEWETAWFVNPLRLQSVPGLAHIHVFARHK
;
A
#
# COMPACT_ATOMS: atom_id res chain seq x y z
N MET A 1 5.99 34.53 -40.00
CA MET A 1 4.90 34.15 -39.07
C MET A 1 5.42 33.03 -38.20
N THR A 2 5.97 33.38 -37.05
CA THR A 2 6.35 32.44 -35.98
C THR A 2 5.09 32.13 -35.19
N ILE A 3 4.69 30.86 -35.17
CA ILE A 3 3.57 30.37 -34.37
C ILE A 3 4.10 30.22 -32.94
N GLU A 4 3.78 31.18 -32.07
CA GLU A 4 3.98 31.05 -30.63
C GLU A 4 2.96 30.04 -30.10
N THR A 5 3.44 28.90 -29.62
CA THR A 5 2.66 27.97 -28.81
C THR A 5 2.40 28.61 -27.45
N PRO A 6 1.14 28.69 -26.97
CA PRO A 6 0.87 29.29 -25.69
C PRO A 6 1.36 28.34 -24.59
N PHE A 7 2.41 28.75 -23.87
CA PHE A 7 2.71 28.17 -22.57
C PHE A 7 1.53 28.45 -21.64
N SER A 8 0.73 27.42 -21.37
CA SER A 8 -0.29 27.46 -20.33
C SER A 8 0.42 27.60 -18.98
N SER A 9 0.56 28.83 -18.50
CA SER A 9 0.93 29.11 -17.11
C SER A 9 -0.27 28.81 -16.21
N SER A 10 -0.63 27.54 -16.09
CA SER A 10 -1.53 27.12 -15.01
C SER A 10 -0.78 27.31 -13.70
N SER A 11 -1.27 28.23 -12.86
CA SER A 11 -0.77 28.36 -11.50
C SER A 11 -1.00 27.01 -10.79
N PRO A 12 0.00 26.46 -10.09
CA PRO A 12 -0.15 25.16 -9.47
C PRO A 12 -1.26 25.24 -8.41
N ALA A 13 -2.04 24.16 -8.29
CA ALA A 13 -3.21 24.10 -7.42
C ALA A 13 -2.87 24.53 -5.98
N PRO A 14 -3.73 25.28 -5.26
CA PRO A 14 -3.41 25.74 -3.91
C PRO A 14 -3.10 24.56 -2.99
N LEU A 15 -1.94 24.62 -2.32
CA LEU A 15 -1.48 23.57 -1.43
C LEU A 15 -2.30 23.56 -0.13
N ARG A 16 -2.98 22.44 0.13
CA ARG A 16 -3.90 22.25 1.25
C ARG A 16 -3.16 21.85 2.53
N THR A 17 -3.90 21.81 3.63
CA THR A 17 -3.52 21.01 4.81
C THR A 17 -4.14 19.62 4.73
N GLY A 18 -3.53 18.65 5.42
CA GLY A 18 -4.00 17.26 5.40
C GLY A 18 -3.53 16.46 4.18
N PRO A 19 -4.15 15.30 3.88
CA PRO A 19 -3.81 14.49 2.73
C PRO A 19 -3.80 15.27 1.40
N PRO A 20 -2.90 14.95 0.46
CA PRO A 20 -2.87 15.57 -0.86
C PRO A 20 -4.02 15.11 -1.76
N THR A 21 -4.44 15.96 -2.70
CA THR A 21 -5.21 15.51 -3.88
C THR A 21 -4.30 15.01 -4.99
N LYS A 22 -4.87 14.41 -6.03
CA LYS A 22 -4.15 13.98 -7.23
C LYS A 22 -3.43 15.15 -7.92
N GLU A 23 -4.06 16.32 -8.00
CA GLU A 23 -3.46 17.52 -8.58
C GLU A 23 -2.25 18.00 -7.77
N GLU A 24 -2.32 17.95 -6.44
CA GLU A 24 -1.18 18.29 -5.58
C GLU A 24 -0.02 17.31 -5.75
N LEU A 25 -0.32 16.00 -5.84
CA LEU A 25 0.68 14.96 -6.13
C LEU A 25 1.42 15.26 -7.44
N LEU A 26 0.68 15.54 -8.51
CA LEU A 26 1.25 15.84 -9.82
C LEU A 26 2.06 17.15 -9.84
N ALA A 27 1.59 18.19 -9.14
CA ALA A 27 2.21 19.51 -9.19
C ALA A 27 3.43 19.66 -8.27
N TYR A 28 3.42 19.04 -7.09
CA TYR A 28 4.41 19.33 -6.03
C TYR A 28 5.25 18.14 -5.60
N TYR A 29 4.81 16.91 -5.89
CA TYR A 29 5.40 15.69 -5.36
C TYR A 29 5.69 14.69 -6.51
N PRO A 30 6.61 15.04 -7.43
CA PRO A 30 6.84 14.26 -8.63
C PRO A 30 7.21 12.82 -8.28
N ALA A 31 6.74 11.88 -9.10
CA ALA A 31 7.11 10.47 -9.00
C ALA A 31 8.64 10.32 -9.05
N LYS A 32 9.19 9.55 -8.10
CA LYS A 32 10.63 9.31 -7.98
C LYS A 32 11.03 7.92 -8.48
N PHE A 33 10.07 7.02 -8.62
CA PHE A 33 10.29 5.66 -9.07
C PHE A 33 9.48 5.36 -10.32
N THR A 34 10.08 4.60 -11.24
CA THR A 34 9.36 4.00 -12.36
C THR A 34 8.64 2.74 -11.92
N TRP A 35 7.67 2.28 -12.71
CA TRP A 35 6.98 1.01 -12.46
C TRP A 35 7.96 -0.17 -12.36
N ASN A 36 8.96 -0.20 -13.25
CA ASN A 36 10.00 -1.23 -13.21
C ASN A 36 10.79 -1.20 -11.89
N GLN A 37 11.16 -0.02 -11.41
CA GLN A 37 11.88 0.13 -10.12
C GLN A 37 11.02 -0.32 -8.93
N LEU A 38 9.73 0.05 -8.90
CA LEU A 38 8.80 -0.41 -7.86
C LEU A 38 8.73 -1.95 -7.83
N LYS A 39 8.58 -2.59 -8.99
CA LYS A 39 8.61 -4.06 -9.06
C LYS A 39 9.94 -4.64 -8.61
N THR A 40 11.08 -4.01 -8.96
CA THR A 40 12.40 -4.44 -8.46
C THR A 40 12.50 -4.37 -6.94
N PHE A 41 12.00 -3.29 -6.31
CA PHE A 41 12.03 -3.14 -4.85
C PHE A 41 11.15 -4.16 -4.14
N VAL A 42 9.94 -4.38 -4.66
CA VAL A 42 9.01 -5.39 -4.12
C VAL A 42 9.64 -6.78 -4.26
N ASN A 43 10.18 -7.11 -5.44
CA ASN A 43 10.74 -8.43 -5.69
C ASN A 43 12.03 -8.72 -4.92
N SER A 44 12.78 -7.67 -4.51
CA SER A 44 14.02 -7.84 -3.75
C SER A 44 13.82 -8.12 -2.27
N GLY A 45 12.59 -7.96 -1.75
CA GLY A 45 12.30 -8.06 -0.31
C GLY A 45 12.78 -6.86 0.51
N ASP A 46 13.45 -5.88 -0.11
CA ASP A 46 13.90 -4.66 0.58
C ASP A 46 12.81 -3.59 0.53
N LEU A 47 11.68 -3.88 1.16
CA LEU A 47 10.50 -3.00 1.18
C LEU A 47 10.80 -1.64 1.83
N GLY A 48 11.91 -1.53 2.56
CA GLY A 48 12.41 -0.25 3.10
C GLY A 48 12.86 0.74 2.02
N LEU A 49 13.08 0.29 0.78
CA LEU A 49 13.43 1.14 -0.36
C LEU A 49 12.22 1.84 -0.98
N LEU A 50 11.01 1.40 -0.67
CA LEU A 50 9.79 2.07 -1.09
C LEU A 50 9.64 3.36 -0.28
N LYS A 51 9.98 4.47 -0.92
CA LYS A 51 9.98 5.79 -0.29
C LYS A 51 8.85 6.69 -0.77
N ARG A 52 8.49 7.62 0.09
CA ARG A 52 7.68 8.79 -0.23
C ARG A 52 8.58 9.97 -0.57
N ASP A 53 8.08 10.88 -1.41
CA ASP A 53 8.73 12.15 -1.69
C ASP A 53 9.03 12.86 -0.37
N LYS A 54 10.21 13.48 -0.25
CA LYS A 54 10.66 14.06 1.01
C LYS A 54 9.76 15.20 1.49
N LYS A 55 9.28 16.05 0.59
CA LYS A 55 8.37 17.15 0.94
C LYS A 55 7.00 16.61 1.34
N LEU A 56 6.53 15.55 0.67
CA LEU A 56 5.29 14.88 1.07
C LEU A 56 5.45 14.16 2.42
N GLN A 57 6.62 13.59 2.70
CA GLN A 57 6.97 12.99 3.98
C GLN A 57 6.97 14.01 5.12
N GLU A 58 7.49 15.22 4.90
CA GLU A 58 7.43 16.33 5.86
C GLU A 58 5.97 16.75 6.12
N ARG A 59 5.16 16.89 5.07
CA ARG A 59 3.72 17.17 5.19
C ARG A 59 2.98 16.09 5.98
N TYR A 60 3.27 14.82 5.71
CA TYR A 60 2.73 13.68 6.46
C TYR A 60 3.11 13.75 7.94
N GLN A 61 4.36 14.09 8.29
CA GLN A 61 4.80 14.18 9.68
C GLN A 61 4.09 15.30 10.45
N LEU A 62 3.90 16.46 9.81
CA LEU A 62 3.13 17.56 10.38
C LEU A 62 1.66 17.16 10.61
N TRP A 63 1.03 16.54 9.62
CA TRP A 63 -0.33 16.02 9.74
C TRP A 63 -0.42 14.93 10.83
N ALA A 64 0.51 13.98 10.86
CA ALA A 64 0.50 12.89 11.84
C ALA A 64 0.61 13.42 13.27
N THR A 65 1.32 14.53 13.48
CA THR A 65 1.41 15.20 14.78
C THR A 65 0.05 15.74 15.23
N SER A 66 -0.70 16.40 14.35
CA SER A 66 -2.04 16.91 14.68
C SER A 66 -3.06 15.78 14.90
N ILE A 67 -2.96 14.69 14.14
CA ILE A 67 -3.79 13.50 14.34
C ILE A 67 -3.51 12.84 15.68
N LYS A 68 -2.23 12.67 16.06
CA LYS A 68 -1.86 12.11 17.37
C LYS A 68 -2.36 13.00 18.51
N LEU A 69 -2.30 14.32 18.37
CA LEU A 69 -2.85 15.23 19.38
C LEU A 69 -4.38 15.10 19.52
N LYS A 70 -5.10 14.95 18.40
CA LYS A 70 -6.56 14.87 18.39
C LYS A 70 -7.11 13.50 18.81
N TYR A 71 -6.50 12.41 18.35
CA TYR A 71 -7.01 11.04 18.52
C TYR A 71 -6.19 10.19 19.50
N GLY A 72 -5.11 10.74 20.07
CA GLY A 72 -4.14 10.04 20.92
C GLY A 72 -3.13 9.19 20.14
N SER A 73 -3.53 8.57 19.04
CA SER A 73 -2.64 7.79 18.16
C SER A 73 -3.16 7.75 16.72
N ILE A 74 -2.28 7.38 15.78
CA ILE A 74 -2.68 7.10 14.38
C ILE A 74 -3.61 5.88 14.33
N VAL A 75 -3.35 4.85 15.15
CA VAL A 75 -4.22 3.66 15.24
C VAL A 75 -5.65 4.06 15.61
N ASN A 76 -5.82 4.92 16.63
CA ASN A 76 -7.14 5.37 17.05
C ASN A 76 -7.84 6.16 15.96
N TYR A 77 -7.11 7.04 15.26
CA TYR A 77 -7.66 7.74 14.10
C TYR A 77 -8.11 6.77 13.00
N LEU A 78 -7.31 5.76 12.68
CA LEU A 78 -7.67 4.77 11.68
C LEU A 78 -8.93 4.00 12.08
N LEU A 79 -8.94 3.42 13.28
CA LEU A 79 -10.03 2.57 13.76
C LEU A 79 -11.35 3.31 13.96
N ASN A 80 -11.30 4.54 14.48
CA ASN A 80 -12.50 5.28 14.89
C ASN A 80 -13.02 6.26 13.83
N PHE A 81 -12.25 6.54 12.78
CA PHE A 81 -12.61 7.53 11.79
C PHE A 81 -12.34 7.09 10.35
N ARG A 82 -11.10 6.68 10.02
CA ARG A 82 -10.69 6.53 8.62
C ARG A 82 -11.15 5.23 7.96
N LEU A 83 -11.14 4.12 8.71
CA LEU A 83 -11.43 2.79 8.18
C LEU A 83 -12.93 2.52 8.22
N GLN A 84 -13.49 2.23 7.06
CA GLN A 84 -14.92 1.99 6.87
C GLN A 84 -15.13 0.49 6.62
N TRP A 85 -14.98 -0.33 7.67
CA TRP A 85 -15.05 -1.80 7.59
C TRP A 85 -16.28 -2.29 6.82
N GLY A 86 -16.05 -3.12 5.79
CA GLY A 86 -17.10 -3.68 4.92
C GLY A 86 -17.79 -2.67 4.00
N LYS A 87 -17.31 -1.42 3.92
CA LYS A 87 -17.90 -0.35 3.10
C LYS A 87 -16.87 0.20 2.11
N PRO A 88 -17.32 0.82 1.00
CA PRO A 88 -16.44 1.56 0.10
C PRO A 88 -15.69 2.69 0.82
N ASP A 89 -14.51 3.03 0.32
CA ASP A 89 -13.78 4.22 0.77
C ASP A 89 -14.46 5.48 0.24
N THR A 90 -15.09 6.24 1.14
CA THR A 90 -15.74 7.50 0.79
C THR A 90 -15.01 8.71 1.37
N LEU A 91 -13.84 8.50 1.99
CA LEU A 91 -13.11 9.53 2.74
C LEU A 91 -11.81 9.95 2.05
N SER A 92 -11.23 9.13 1.16
CA SER A 92 -10.01 9.53 0.47
C SER A 92 -10.25 10.68 -0.50
N LEU A 93 -9.21 11.51 -0.64
CA LEU A 93 -9.13 12.51 -1.70
C LEU A 93 -8.52 11.94 -3.00
N LEU A 94 -8.05 10.71 -2.95
CA LEU A 94 -7.55 9.96 -4.09
C LEU A 94 -8.63 8.93 -4.47
N THR A 95 -8.99 8.88 -5.75
CA THR A 95 -9.98 7.94 -6.28
C THR A 95 -9.31 6.74 -6.92
N SER A 96 -9.93 5.57 -6.82
CA SER A 96 -9.60 4.40 -7.62
C SER A 96 -10.44 4.37 -8.90
N ALA A 97 -9.88 3.85 -9.99
CA ALA A 97 -10.69 3.49 -11.16
C ALA A 97 -11.70 2.36 -10.86
N LEU A 98 -11.55 1.65 -9.72
CA LEU A 98 -12.50 0.65 -9.26
C LEU A 98 -13.67 1.23 -8.44
N ASP A 99 -13.65 2.51 -8.06
CA ASP A 99 -14.66 3.10 -7.16
C ASP A 99 -16.08 3.04 -7.77
N ASP A 100 -16.21 3.25 -9.08
CA ASP A 100 -17.50 3.17 -9.79
C ASP A 100 -18.15 1.77 -9.68
N MET A 101 -17.32 0.71 -9.61
CA MET A 101 -17.80 -0.67 -9.47
C MET A 101 -18.28 -0.98 -8.04
N ASP A 102 -17.66 -0.35 -7.04
CA ASP A 102 -18.00 -0.55 -5.63
C ASP A 102 -19.24 0.27 -5.20
N LEU A 103 -19.46 1.45 -5.80
CA LEU A 103 -20.63 2.30 -5.56
C LEU A 103 -21.93 1.67 -6.09
N VAL A 104 -21.89 0.99 -7.25
CA VAL A 104 -23.05 0.26 -7.81
C VAL A 104 -23.48 -0.90 -6.89
N ARG A 105 -22.55 -1.47 -6.11
CA ARG A 105 -22.83 -2.60 -5.22
C ARG A 105 -23.43 -2.19 -3.87
N ASN A 106 -23.20 -0.95 -3.42
CA ASN A 106 -23.46 -0.54 -2.03
C ASN A 106 -24.21 0.81 -1.96
N HIS A 107 -25.50 0.82 -2.29
CA HIS A 107 -26.39 1.93 -1.95
C HIS A 107 -26.71 1.96 -0.45
N ILE A 108 -25.91 2.67 0.35
CA ILE A 108 -26.28 3.02 1.73
C ILE A 108 -25.92 4.49 2.01
N ASN A 109 -26.88 5.22 2.58
CA ASN A 109 -26.78 6.64 2.93
C ASN A 109 -25.72 6.92 4.01
N PRO A 110 -25.02 8.07 3.96
CA PRO A 110 -24.11 8.48 5.03
C PRO A 110 -24.90 8.85 6.28
N LEU A 111 -24.46 8.34 7.44
CA LEU A 111 -24.92 8.77 8.76
C LEU A 111 -23.96 9.80 9.35
N ASP A 112 -24.54 10.82 9.97
CA ASP A 112 -23.87 11.98 10.56
C ASP A 112 -22.76 11.60 11.54
N ALA A 113 -21.64 12.32 11.41
CA ALA A 113 -20.49 12.18 12.28
C ALA A 113 -20.67 13.04 13.53
N ASP A 114 -21.09 12.44 14.65
CA ASP A 114 -21.07 13.09 15.97
C ASP A 114 -20.35 12.26 17.03
N THR A 115 -19.49 12.97 17.79
CA THR A 115 -18.77 12.60 19.02
C THR A 115 -17.98 11.27 19.04
N VAL A 116 -16.67 11.39 18.80
CA VAL A 116 -15.69 10.30 18.87
C VAL A 116 -15.40 9.97 20.34
N VAL A 117 -16.08 8.97 20.88
CA VAL A 117 -15.56 8.19 22.01
C VAL A 117 -14.64 7.13 21.41
N ALA A 118 -13.39 7.05 21.86
CA ALA A 118 -12.48 5.99 21.45
C ALA A 118 -13.12 4.64 21.80
N LYS A 119 -13.55 3.90 20.78
CA LYS A 119 -14.03 2.53 20.93
C LYS A 119 -12.97 1.63 20.32
N ASP A 120 -12.42 0.75 21.13
CA ASP A 120 -11.69 -0.39 20.59
C ASP A 120 -12.60 -1.14 19.62
N LEU A 121 -12.03 -1.74 18.57
CA LEU A 121 -12.80 -2.63 17.74
C LEU A 121 -13.41 -3.73 18.62
N PRO A 122 -14.64 -4.17 18.33
CA PRO A 122 -15.17 -5.33 19.03
C PRO A 122 -14.20 -6.51 18.88
N PRO A 123 -14.12 -7.42 19.85
CA PRO A 123 -13.35 -8.64 19.68
C PRO A 123 -13.81 -9.39 18.43
N LEU A 124 -12.89 -10.13 17.80
CA LEU A 124 -13.28 -11.03 16.72
C LEU A 124 -14.20 -12.11 17.29
N PRO A 125 -15.26 -12.51 16.57
CA PRO A 125 -16.11 -13.63 17.00
C PRO A 125 -15.32 -14.95 16.95
N GLU A 126 -15.79 -15.96 17.69
CA GLU A 126 -15.10 -17.26 17.80
C GLU A 126 -14.96 -17.99 16.45
N ASP A 127 -15.85 -17.72 15.50
CA ASP A 127 -15.87 -18.29 14.15
C ASP A 127 -15.11 -17.44 13.12
N ALA A 128 -14.43 -16.36 13.55
CA ALA A 128 -13.59 -15.57 12.67
C ALA A 128 -12.47 -16.43 12.06
N PRO A 129 -12.09 -16.21 10.78
CA PRO A 129 -10.96 -16.91 10.19
C PRO A 129 -9.69 -16.72 11.02
N PRO A 130 -8.87 -17.76 11.23
CA PRO A 130 -7.65 -17.66 12.02
C PRO A 130 -6.58 -16.78 11.35
N TYR A 131 -6.64 -16.65 10.03
CA TYR A 131 -5.73 -15.83 9.23
C TYR A 131 -6.41 -15.35 7.94
N PHE A 132 -5.79 -14.37 7.28
CA PHE A 132 -6.33 -13.73 6.08
C PHE A 132 -6.45 -14.74 4.94
N THR A 133 -7.64 -14.86 4.36
CA THR A 133 -7.93 -15.70 3.19
C THR A 133 -8.48 -14.88 2.03
N ALA A 134 -8.42 -15.42 0.81
CA ALA A 134 -8.91 -14.73 -0.38
C ALA A 134 -10.44 -14.53 -0.41
N ASP A 135 -11.17 -15.27 0.42
CA ASP A 135 -12.61 -15.21 0.64
C ASP A 135 -12.98 -14.53 1.97
N ILE A 136 -12.06 -13.76 2.55
CA ILE A 136 -12.28 -13.02 3.79
C ILE A 136 -13.59 -12.19 3.72
N PRO A 137 -14.46 -12.31 4.74
CA PRO A 137 -15.70 -11.52 4.76
C PRO A 137 -15.43 -10.01 4.75
N PRO A 138 -16.21 -9.21 3.98
CA PRO A 138 -15.98 -7.78 3.82
C PRO A 138 -15.91 -6.99 5.14
N GLU A 139 -16.68 -7.38 6.15
CA GLU A 139 -16.72 -6.74 7.47
C GLU A 139 -15.38 -6.80 8.24
N TYR A 140 -14.46 -7.66 7.83
CA TYR A 140 -13.12 -7.74 8.40
C TYR A 140 -12.09 -6.89 7.67
N ILE A 141 -12.45 -6.29 6.53
CA ILE A 141 -11.52 -5.50 5.71
C ILE A 141 -12.02 -4.09 5.44
N SER A 142 -11.07 -3.18 5.21
CA SER A 142 -11.31 -1.83 4.70
C SER A 142 -10.29 -1.60 3.60
N ILE A 143 -10.75 -1.46 2.36
CA ILE A 143 -9.89 -1.21 1.21
C ILE A 143 -9.96 0.28 0.91
N ILE A 144 -8.82 0.96 0.93
CA ILE A 144 -8.73 2.42 0.79
C ILE A 144 -7.61 2.80 -0.18
N GLN A 145 -7.68 4.00 -0.76
CA GLN A 145 -6.48 4.59 -1.34
C GLN A 145 -5.54 5.04 -0.22
N ASN A 146 -4.24 4.87 -0.41
CA ASN A 146 -3.25 5.37 0.55
C ASN A 146 -3.24 6.89 0.51
N ASP A 147 -3.84 7.52 1.51
CA ASP A 147 -3.89 8.98 1.64
C ASP A 147 -2.51 9.65 1.60
N TRP A 148 -1.44 8.90 1.89
CA TRP A 148 -0.06 9.39 1.86
C TRP A 148 0.80 8.45 1.03
N PRO A 149 0.61 8.41 -0.31
CA PRO A 149 1.22 7.39 -1.13
C PRO A 149 2.75 7.51 -1.14
N TYR A 150 3.41 6.41 -1.46
CA TYR A 150 4.81 6.41 -1.86
C TYR A 150 4.99 7.13 -3.20
N SER A 151 6.25 7.36 -3.59
CA SER A 151 6.62 8.03 -4.84
C SER A 151 6.42 7.12 -6.06
N VAL A 152 5.16 6.81 -6.36
CA VAL A 152 4.73 5.99 -7.49
C VAL A 152 4.46 6.84 -8.74
N PRO A 153 4.58 6.27 -9.95
CA PRO A 153 4.12 6.92 -11.19
C PRO A 153 2.65 7.37 -11.14
N SER A 154 2.28 8.39 -11.91
CA SER A 154 0.92 8.95 -11.92
C SER A 154 -0.17 8.02 -12.45
N ASP A 155 0.23 6.98 -13.20
CA ASP A 155 -0.61 5.90 -13.71
C ASP A 155 -0.66 4.69 -12.76
N VAL A 156 -0.08 4.79 -11.57
CA VAL A 156 -0.09 3.75 -10.54
C VAL A 156 -0.88 4.22 -9.32
N GLU A 157 -1.93 3.49 -8.99
CA GLU A 157 -2.65 3.63 -7.73
C GLU A 157 -1.89 2.93 -6.60
N HIS A 158 -1.95 3.48 -5.39
CA HIS A 158 -1.39 2.86 -4.19
C HIS A 158 -2.52 2.62 -3.21
N ALA A 159 -3.11 1.44 -3.26
CA ALA A 159 -4.17 1.03 -2.36
C ALA A 159 -3.62 0.34 -1.10
N LEU A 160 -4.42 0.37 -0.04
CA LEU A 160 -4.21 -0.36 1.20
C LEU A 160 -5.41 -1.27 1.45
N ILE A 161 -5.16 -2.54 1.77
CA ILE A 161 -6.17 -3.47 2.27
C ILE A 161 -5.90 -3.64 3.75
N TRP A 162 -6.65 -2.93 4.60
CA TRP A 162 -6.60 -3.11 6.04
C TRP A 162 -7.43 -4.32 6.42
N THR A 163 -6.96 -5.09 7.41
CA THR A 163 -7.68 -6.27 7.89
C THR A 163 -7.63 -6.38 9.41
N ARG A 164 -8.73 -6.87 9.98
CA ARG A 164 -8.83 -7.28 11.40
C ARG A 164 -8.24 -8.67 11.65
N ILE A 165 -8.07 -9.46 10.58
CA ILE A 165 -7.57 -10.84 10.62
C ILE A 165 -6.05 -10.84 10.35
N PRO A 166 -5.24 -11.59 11.12
CA PRO A 166 -3.79 -11.59 10.93
C PRO A 166 -3.41 -12.13 9.54
N ILE A 167 -2.43 -11.47 8.91
CA ILE A 167 -1.89 -11.93 7.62
C ILE A 167 -0.75 -12.93 7.85
N TYR A 168 0.04 -12.77 8.92
CA TYR A 168 1.09 -13.72 9.29
C TYR A 168 0.53 -14.73 10.30
N HIS A 169 0.62 -16.02 10.01
CA HIS A 169 0.11 -17.08 10.89
C HIS A 169 0.99 -18.35 10.80
N PRO A 170 1.21 -19.10 11.90
CA PRO A 170 2.03 -20.32 11.89
C PRO A 170 1.55 -21.39 10.90
N ASP A 171 0.24 -21.52 10.68
CA ASP A 171 -0.30 -22.52 9.76
C ASP A 171 0.02 -22.25 8.28
N ILE A 172 0.39 -21.01 7.93
CA ILE A 172 0.75 -20.63 6.55
C ILE A 172 2.24 -20.32 6.39
N ILE A 173 2.96 -20.08 7.50
CA ILE A 173 4.39 -19.78 7.51
C ILE A 173 5.14 -20.96 8.10
N ALA A 174 5.80 -21.73 7.24
CA ALA A 174 6.67 -22.81 7.69
C ALA A 174 7.87 -22.25 8.47
N ASP A 175 8.27 -22.96 9.54
CA ASP A 175 9.38 -22.56 10.40
C ASP A 175 10.69 -22.32 9.63
N SER A 176 10.95 -23.12 8.59
CA SER A 176 12.15 -23.02 7.74
C SER A 176 12.28 -21.67 7.02
N VAL A 177 11.17 -20.98 6.74
CA VAL A 177 11.16 -19.69 6.04
C VAL A 177 10.74 -18.51 6.92
N SER A 178 10.47 -18.75 8.21
CA SER A 178 10.01 -17.75 9.16
C SER A 178 10.96 -16.55 9.29
N ALA A 179 12.27 -16.81 9.36
CA ALA A 179 13.30 -15.76 9.44
C ALA A 179 13.35 -14.90 8.17
N ARG A 180 13.16 -15.54 7.00
CA ARG A 180 13.11 -14.85 5.71
C ARG A 180 11.89 -13.92 5.64
N ILE A 181 10.72 -14.42 6.02
CA ILE A 181 9.48 -13.64 6.02
C ILE A 181 9.53 -12.51 7.08
N ALA A 182 10.15 -12.75 8.23
CA ALA A 182 10.38 -11.70 9.23
C ALA A 182 11.30 -10.57 8.72
N GLN A 183 12.22 -10.89 7.82
CA GLN A 183 13.15 -9.93 7.21
C GLN A 183 12.52 -9.18 6.03
N ASP A 184 11.90 -9.90 5.09
CA ASP A 184 11.46 -9.36 3.80
C ASP A 184 9.97 -9.03 3.75
N GLY A 185 9.16 -9.63 4.63
CA GLY A 185 7.70 -9.60 4.57
C GLY A 185 7.13 -10.62 3.58
N LEU A 186 5.96 -10.31 3.04
CA LEU A 186 5.33 -11.08 1.94
C LEU A 186 5.15 -10.16 0.75
N TRP A 187 5.21 -10.71 -0.47
CA TRP A 187 4.98 -9.94 -1.68
C TRP A 187 4.54 -10.85 -2.84
N GLY A 188 4.03 -10.22 -3.88
CA GLY A 188 3.69 -10.91 -5.11
C GLY A 188 3.26 -9.95 -6.21
N PHE A 189 2.92 -10.55 -7.36
CA PHE A 189 2.60 -9.83 -8.58
C PHE A 189 1.44 -10.51 -9.30
N THR A 190 0.54 -9.74 -9.88
CA THR A 190 -0.57 -10.25 -10.70
C THR A 190 -0.65 -9.48 -12.02
N GLY A 191 -1.09 -10.13 -13.09
CA GLY A 191 -1.30 -9.50 -14.39
C GLY A 191 -0.05 -9.05 -15.12
N ASN A 192 1.15 -9.43 -14.67
CA ASN A 192 2.40 -9.08 -15.35
C ASN A 192 2.47 -9.68 -16.77
N GLU A 193 2.87 -8.86 -17.75
CA GLU A 193 3.14 -9.33 -19.13
C GLU A 193 4.47 -10.09 -19.24
N SER A 194 5.39 -9.83 -18.31
CA SER A 194 6.70 -10.48 -18.22
C SER A 194 7.09 -10.69 -16.76
N PRO A 195 7.97 -11.66 -16.44
CA PRO A 195 8.42 -11.88 -15.06
C PRO A 195 8.91 -10.58 -14.40
N PRO A 196 8.65 -10.37 -13.10
CA PRO A 196 9.14 -9.18 -12.41
C PRO A 196 10.68 -9.09 -12.46
N PRO A 197 11.26 -7.89 -12.44
CA PRO A 197 12.71 -7.73 -12.51
C PRO A 197 13.43 -8.51 -11.41
N SER A 198 14.51 -9.20 -11.76
CA SER A 198 15.30 -9.97 -10.80
C SER A 198 15.86 -9.08 -9.68
N PRO A 199 15.88 -9.54 -8.42
CA PRO A 199 16.56 -8.84 -7.32
C PRO A 199 18.02 -8.52 -7.59
N SER A 200 18.70 -9.28 -8.46
CA SER A 200 20.08 -8.99 -8.88
C SER A 200 20.23 -7.63 -9.59
N THR A 201 19.14 -7.08 -10.14
CA THR A 201 19.12 -5.77 -10.80
C THR A 201 18.93 -4.60 -9.85
N LEU A 202 18.75 -4.85 -8.54
CA LEU A 202 18.44 -3.80 -7.55
C LEU A 202 19.46 -2.66 -7.52
N HIS A 203 20.75 -2.99 -7.69
CA HIS A 203 21.83 -2.00 -7.72
C HIS A 203 21.67 -0.95 -8.83
N LEU A 204 20.98 -1.27 -9.94
CA LEU A 204 20.69 -0.32 -11.02
C LEU A 204 19.69 0.77 -10.60
N CYS A 205 18.98 0.57 -9.48
CA CYS A 205 18.02 1.53 -8.95
C CYS A 205 18.66 2.57 -8.00
N LEU A 206 19.96 2.43 -7.66
CA LEU A 206 20.67 3.34 -6.75
C LEU A 206 20.56 4.83 -7.12
N PRO A 207 20.65 5.25 -8.40
CA PRO A 207 20.50 6.66 -8.75
C PRO A 207 19.16 7.25 -8.30
N ALA A 208 18.07 6.49 -8.44
CA ALA A 208 16.74 6.93 -8.01
C ALA A 208 16.63 7.02 -6.48
N LEU A 209 17.41 6.25 -5.73
CA LEU A 209 17.39 6.22 -4.27
C LEU A 209 18.39 7.19 -3.61
N SER A 210 19.22 7.86 -4.40
CA SER A 210 20.32 8.71 -3.92
C SER A 210 19.86 9.84 -2.98
N GLU A 211 18.68 10.42 -3.24
CA GLU A 211 18.12 11.46 -2.38
C GLU A 211 17.91 10.98 -0.94
N TRP A 212 17.58 9.71 -0.70
CA TRP A 212 17.43 9.14 0.64
C TRP A 212 18.73 8.63 1.26
N GLY A 213 19.88 8.87 0.61
CA GLY A 213 21.19 8.44 1.09
C GLY A 213 21.35 6.92 1.15
N ILE A 214 20.61 6.19 0.30
CA ILE A 214 20.76 4.75 0.14
C ILE A 214 22.01 4.49 -0.68
N THR A 215 22.86 3.61 -0.14
CA THR A 215 24.07 3.11 -0.81
C THR A 215 23.95 1.60 -0.96
N ARG A 216 24.85 1.00 -1.74
CA ARG A 216 24.84 -0.45 -1.96
C ARG A 216 24.96 -1.24 -0.66
N GLU A 217 25.72 -0.72 0.30
CA GLU A 217 25.99 -1.33 1.60
C GLU A 217 24.78 -1.24 2.55
N LYS A 218 23.83 -0.34 2.28
CA LYS A 218 22.59 -0.19 3.06
C LYS A 218 21.42 -1.00 2.49
N MET A 219 21.54 -1.51 1.27
CA MET A 219 20.53 -2.38 0.68
C MET A 219 20.55 -3.73 1.36
N VAL A 220 19.37 -4.23 1.72
CA VAL A 220 19.21 -5.54 2.35
C VAL A 220 18.67 -6.51 1.32
N VAL A 221 19.54 -7.36 0.80
CA VAL A 221 19.14 -8.44 -0.12
C VAL A 221 19.35 -9.77 0.60
N SER A 222 18.23 -10.39 0.96
CA SER A 222 18.25 -11.72 1.57
C SER A 222 18.87 -12.74 0.61
N THR A 223 19.67 -13.66 1.15
CA THR A 223 20.23 -14.75 0.36
C THR A 223 19.09 -15.59 -0.21
N ARG A 224 19.20 -15.93 -1.49
CA ARG A 224 18.22 -16.80 -2.14
C ARG A 224 18.25 -18.17 -1.47
N CYS A 225 17.07 -18.66 -1.11
CA CYS A 225 16.88 -19.94 -0.45
C CYS A 225 16.85 -21.09 -1.48
N THR A 226 16.69 -22.33 -1.00
CA THR A 226 16.42 -23.48 -1.85
C THR A 226 15.12 -23.31 -2.65
N GLU A 227 14.94 -24.05 -3.75
CA GLU A 227 13.70 -23.93 -4.55
C GLU A 227 12.45 -24.29 -3.72
N GLU A 228 12.60 -25.26 -2.80
CA GLU A 228 11.56 -25.66 -1.86
C GLU A 228 11.19 -24.52 -0.89
N GLU A 229 12.18 -23.83 -0.34
CA GLU A 229 11.95 -22.68 0.56
C GLU A 229 11.34 -21.49 -0.18
N GLU A 230 11.79 -21.19 -1.40
CA GLU A 230 11.18 -20.14 -2.22
C GLU A 230 9.71 -20.47 -2.55
N ALA A 231 9.39 -21.75 -2.77
CA ALA A 231 8.00 -22.20 -2.93
C ALA A 231 7.17 -22.04 -1.64
N LEU A 232 7.76 -22.25 -0.46
CA LEU A 232 7.11 -22.02 0.83
C LEU A 232 6.84 -20.54 1.09
N VAL A 233 7.78 -19.64 0.76
CA VAL A 233 7.57 -18.18 0.86
C VAL A 233 6.43 -17.75 -0.06
N LYS A 234 6.40 -18.26 -1.30
CA LYS A 234 5.29 -18.01 -2.23
C LYS A 234 3.96 -18.50 -1.67
N ARG A 235 3.93 -19.71 -1.09
CA ARG A 235 2.73 -20.30 -0.48
C ARG A 235 2.17 -19.45 0.65
N ALA A 236 3.04 -18.89 1.51
CA ALA A 236 2.62 -18.03 2.60
C ALA A 236 1.86 -16.76 2.11
N GLY A 237 2.13 -16.32 0.87
CA GLY A 237 1.46 -15.19 0.23
C GLY A 237 0.25 -15.53 -0.64
N GLU A 238 -0.10 -16.81 -0.84
CA GLU A 238 -1.10 -17.24 -1.83
C GLU A 238 -2.49 -16.63 -1.59
N ASN A 239 -2.94 -16.55 -0.34
CA ASN A 239 -4.23 -15.96 -0.01
C ASN A 239 -4.31 -14.46 -0.37
N VAL A 240 -3.24 -13.71 -0.11
CA VAL A 240 -3.16 -12.31 -0.51
C VAL A 240 -3.13 -12.20 -2.04
N ASN A 241 -2.35 -13.04 -2.70
CA ASN A 241 -2.24 -13.06 -4.16
C ASN A 241 -3.60 -13.31 -4.83
N GLU A 242 -4.33 -14.31 -4.36
CA GLU A 242 -5.65 -14.66 -4.88
C GLU A 242 -6.69 -13.56 -4.60
N PHE A 243 -6.63 -12.92 -3.42
CA PHE A 243 -7.46 -11.75 -3.14
C PHE A 243 -7.20 -10.61 -4.15
N VAL A 244 -5.94 -10.26 -4.34
CA VAL A 244 -5.53 -9.18 -5.25
C VAL A 244 -5.94 -9.50 -6.69
N LYS A 245 -5.72 -10.74 -7.14
CA LYS A 245 -6.13 -11.22 -8.47
C LYS A 245 -7.64 -11.13 -8.71
N ARG A 246 -8.47 -11.41 -7.70
CA ARG A 246 -9.94 -11.30 -7.80
C ARG A 246 -10.42 -9.86 -7.91
N ARG A 247 -9.73 -8.92 -7.25
CA ARG A 247 -10.12 -7.51 -7.22
C ARG A 247 -9.54 -6.70 -8.38
N TRP A 248 -8.26 -6.85 -8.67
CA TRP A 248 -7.59 -6.23 -9.82
C TRP A 248 -7.42 -7.28 -10.92
N VAL A 249 -8.43 -7.38 -11.77
CA VAL A 249 -8.52 -8.41 -12.81
C VAL A 249 -7.32 -8.32 -13.75
N GLU A 250 -6.58 -9.42 -13.88
CA GLU A 250 -5.28 -9.49 -14.58
C GLU A 250 -5.34 -9.12 -16.07
N ALA A 251 -6.53 -9.11 -16.68
CA ALA A 251 -6.73 -8.67 -18.06
C ALA A 251 -6.59 -7.14 -18.21
N GLU A 252 -6.96 -6.39 -17.18
CA GLU A 252 -7.01 -4.91 -17.17
C GLU A 252 -5.91 -4.30 -16.31
N TRP A 253 -5.41 -5.06 -15.33
CA TRP A 253 -4.52 -4.55 -14.30
C TRP A 253 -3.22 -5.34 -14.24
N GLU A 254 -2.14 -4.63 -13.94
CA GLU A 254 -0.88 -5.16 -13.46
C GLU A 254 -0.68 -4.70 -12.01
N THR A 255 -0.38 -5.62 -11.09
CA THR A 255 -0.18 -5.27 -9.68
C THR A 255 1.14 -5.78 -9.10
N ALA A 256 1.65 -5.03 -8.13
CA ALA A 256 2.69 -5.45 -7.21
C ALA A 256 2.17 -5.21 -5.79
N TRP A 257 2.00 -6.27 -5.02
CA TRP A 257 1.49 -6.19 -3.65
C TRP A 257 2.54 -6.65 -2.65
N PHE A 258 2.48 -6.12 -1.43
CA PHE A 258 3.38 -6.50 -0.35
C PHE A 258 2.79 -6.24 1.03
N VAL A 259 3.27 -6.99 2.00
CA VAL A 259 2.98 -6.84 3.43
C VAL A 259 4.32 -6.55 4.11
N ASN A 260 4.41 -5.39 4.75
CA ASN A 260 5.64 -5.00 5.43
C ASN A 260 5.96 -5.98 6.56
N PRO A 261 7.21 -6.43 6.70
CA PRO A 261 7.64 -7.19 7.87
C PRO A 261 7.43 -6.36 9.13
N LEU A 262 7.24 -7.01 10.28
CA LEU A 262 6.91 -6.35 11.55
C LEU A 262 7.86 -5.17 11.87
N ARG A 263 9.15 -5.31 11.55
CA ARG A 263 10.18 -4.27 11.76
C ARG A 263 9.97 -2.97 10.95
N LEU A 264 9.14 -3.01 9.89
CA LEU A 264 8.86 -1.89 8.98
C LEU A 264 7.42 -1.37 9.09
N GLN A 265 6.56 -2.00 9.90
CA GLN A 265 5.17 -1.57 10.01
C GLN A 265 5.06 -0.22 10.71
N SER A 266 4.44 0.74 10.04
CA SER A 266 4.22 2.09 10.57
C SER A 266 3.04 2.17 11.54
N VAL A 267 2.14 1.18 11.50
CA VAL A 267 0.96 1.05 12.38
C VAL A 267 0.98 -0.35 13.02
N PRO A 268 1.81 -0.58 14.05
CA PRO A 268 1.83 -1.85 14.75
C PRO A 268 0.45 -2.17 15.33
N GLY A 269 0.02 -3.43 15.22
CA GLY A 269 -1.27 -3.89 15.73
C GLY A 269 -2.44 -3.79 14.76
N LEU A 270 -2.24 -3.22 13.56
CA LEU A 270 -3.25 -3.23 12.50
C LEU A 270 -2.65 -3.69 11.18
N ALA A 271 -2.97 -4.92 10.80
CA ALA A 271 -2.42 -5.57 9.62
C ALA A 271 -2.96 -4.93 8.34
N HIS A 272 -2.07 -4.74 7.37
CA HIS A 272 -2.44 -4.18 6.07
C HIS A 272 -1.53 -4.68 4.95
N ILE A 273 -2.12 -4.78 3.76
CA ILE A 273 -1.44 -5.11 2.50
C ILE A 273 -1.37 -3.82 1.69
N HIS A 274 -0.20 -3.52 1.14
CA HIS A 274 -0.04 -2.50 0.12
C HIS A 274 -0.22 -3.12 -1.25
N VAL A 275 -0.94 -2.42 -2.14
CA VAL A 275 -1.09 -2.82 -3.54
C VAL A 275 -0.76 -1.63 -4.42
N PHE A 276 0.29 -1.75 -5.23
CA PHE A 276 0.46 -0.88 -6.38
C PHE A 276 -0.30 -1.47 -7.54
N ALA A 277 -1.26 -0.73 -8.09
CA ALA A 277 -2.10 -1.18 -9.20
C ALA A 277 -1.95 -0.22 -10.38
N ARG A 278 -1.58 -0.77 -11.53
CA ARG A 278 -1.41 -0.04 -12.79
C ARG A 278 -2.41 -0.57 -13.80
N HIS A 279 -3.21 0.32 -14.37
CA HIS A 279 -4.11 -0.04 -15.46
C HIS A 279 -3.31 -0.24 -16.75
N LYS A 280 -3.64 -1.27 -17.53
CA LYS A 280 -3.01 -1.59 -18.82
C LYS A 280 -3.50 -0.70 -19.97
#